data_AF-A0A1I0P520-F1
#
_entry.id   AF-A0A1I0P520-F1
#
_cell.length_a   1.000
_cell.length_b   1.000
_cell.length_c   1.000
_cell.angle_alpha   90.00
_cell.angle_beta   90.00
_cell.angle_gamma   90.00
#
_symmetry.space_group_name_H-M   'P 1'
#
loop_
_entity.id
_entity.type
_entity.pdbx_description
1 polymer ?
#
loop_
_entity_poly.entity_id
_entity_poly.type
_entity_poly.pdbx_seq_one_letter_code
_entity_poly.pdbx_strand_id
1 'polypeptide(L)'
;MKKPLLVTCLFILSGLATFAQTTKSIGRATYLKVNPATLINELDISLEQELTEKMSLEIGISGIYTDYPDYVLAKKVDIGQKKPDISTEQFVDARGLGFRAGLRWYIFSTRDGLSRVMGTYFQPVFFYKKVFYPNQEVTLNNTTYKESGDKNVFGLQLLLGRQIQKDKLVLDPFIGIGVRTKIYRYQNFNLENGAVEANNGRLVSILPSLQIGIKLGFKM
;
A
#
# COMPACT_ATOMS: atom_id res chain seq x y z
N MET A 1 -15.18 -10.19 31.54
CA MET A 1 -15.41 -10.34 30.09
C MET A 1 -14.29 -11.08 29.32
N LYS A 2 -13.32 -11.77 29.96
CA LYS A 2 -12.17 -12.40 29.28
C LYS A 2 -12.38 -13.87 28.85
N LYS A 3 -13.27 -14.59 29.53
CA LYS A 3 -13.56 -16.01 29.29
C LYS A 3 -14.22 -16.32 27.93
N PRO A 4 -15.22 -15.55 27.44
CA PRO A 4 -15.84 -15.85 26.14
C PRO A 4 -14.86 -15.61 24.99
N LEU A 5 -14.01 -14.57 25.07
CA LEU A 5 -13.00 -14.28 24.05
C LEU A 5 -12.02 -15.45 23.85
N LEU A 6 -11.57 -16.07 24.95
CA LEU A 6 -10.63 -17.18 24.91
C LEU A 6 -11.26 -18.41 24.26
N VAL A 7 -12.52 -18.72 24.60
CA VAL A 7 -13.28 -19.82 23.99
C VAL A 7 -13.52 -19.57 22.51
N THR A 8 -13.92 -18.35 22.12
CA THR A 8 -14.09 -18.00 20.70
C THR A 8 -12.78 -18.10 19.92
N CYS A 9 -11.66 -17.65 20.51
CA CYS A 9 -10.35 -17.78 19.90
C CYS A 9 -9.92 -19.25 19.74
N LEU A 10 -10.18 -20.08 20.76
CA LEU A 10 -9.88 -21.51 20.71
C LEU A 10 -10.71 -22.23 19.63
N PHE A 11 -11.99 -21.89 19.50
CA PHE A 11 -12.86 -22.43 18.45
C PHE A 11 -12.41 -22.02 17.04
N ILE A 12 -11.98 -20.77 16.85
CA ILE A 12 -11.44 -20.30 15.57
C ILE A 12 -10.13 -21.05 15.24
N LEU A 13 -9.22 -21.17 16.21
CA LEU A 13 -7.95 -21.87 16.03
C LEU A 13 -8.11 -23.36 15.75
N SER A 14 -9.04 -24.03 16.44
CA SER A 14 -9.32 -25.45 16.22
C SER A 14 -10.06 -25.71 14.90
N GLY A 15 -10.93 -24.80 14.45
CA GLY A 15 -11.48 -24.82 13.10
C GLY A 15 -10.41 -24.65 12.03
N LEU A 16 -9.46 -23.73 12.20
CA LEU A 16 -8.34 -23.55 11.27
C LEU A 16 -7.42 -24.79 11.22
N ALA A 17 -7.21 -25.47 12.35
CA ALA A 17 -6.37 -26.66 12.44
C ALA A 17 -6.98 -27.88 11.71
N THR A 18 -8.30 -28.08 11.79
CA THR A 18 -8.97 -29.19 11.08
C THR A 18 -9.02 -28.98 9.57
N PHE A 19 -9.19 -27.72 9.13
CA PHE A 19 -9.04 -27.36 7.71
C PHE A 19 -7.61 -27.54 7.19
N ALA A 20 -6.59 -27.35 8.03
CA ALA A 20 -5.20 -27.54 7.66
C ALA A 20 -4.81 -29.02 7.46
N GLN A 21 -5.51 -29.96 8.11
CA GLN A 21 -5.23 -31.40 8.04
C GLN A 21 -5.97 -32.11 6.89
N THR A 22 -7.03 -31.51 6.36
CA THR A 22 -7.84 -32.09 5.28
C THR A 22 -7.40 -31.52 3.94
N THR A 23 -6.35 -32.06 3.32
CA THR A 23 -6.25 -32.22 1.85
C THR A 23 -4.93 -32.89 1.44
N LYS A 24 -5.03 -33.78 0.44
CA LYS A 24 -3.93 -34.18 -0.45
C LYS A 24 -3.04 -32.97 -0.75
N SER A 25 -1.72 -33.17 -0.82
CA SER A 25 -0.74 -32.13 -1.14
C SER A 25 -1.11 -31.38 -2.43
N ILE A 26 -1.96 -30.35 -2.30
CA ILE A 26 -2.11 -29.31 -3.29
C ILE A 26 -0.74 -28.66 -3.28
N GLY A 27 0.00 -28.76 -4.39
CA GLY A 27 1.29 -28.09 -4.52
C GLY A 27 1.11 -26.60 -4.29
N ARG A 28 1.34 -26.15 -3.05
CA ARG A 28 1.20 -24.76 -2.62
C ARG A 28 2.39 -24.02 -3.20
N ALA A 29 2.20 -23.31 -4.30
CA ALA A 29 3.24 -22.46 -4.86
C ALA A 29 3.27 -21.12 -4.11
N THR A 30 4.49 -20.64 -3.91
CA THR A 30 4.77 -19.32 -3.32
C THR A 30 5.49 -18.48 -4.36
N TYR A 31 5.07 -17.23 -4.51
CA TYR A 31 5.67 -16.30 -5.46
C TYR A 31 6.14 -15.05 -4.73
N LEU A 32 7.38 -14.66 -4.99
CA LEU A 32 7.88 -13.35 -4.62
C LEU A 32 7.70 -12.40 -5.79
N LYS A 33 7.04 -11.27 -5.58
CA LYS A 33 6.73 -10.30 -6.62
C LYS A 33 7.17 -8.90 -6.20
N VAL A 34 7.51 -8.09 -7.19
CA VAL A 34 7.86 -6.68 -7.06
C VAL A 34 7.12 -5.87 -8.12
N ASN A 35 6.74 -4.65 -7.78
CA ASN A 35 6.13 -3.72 -8.74
C ASN A 35 7.17 -2.69 -9.22
N PRO A 36 7.85 -2.90 -10.36
CA PRO A 36 8.84 -1.96 -10.87
C PRO A 36 8.28 -0.55 -11.12
N ALA A 37 6.98 -0.42 -11.41
CA ALA A 37 6.37 0.90 -11.67
C ALA A 37 6.40 1.82 -10.43
N THR A 38 6.54 1.25 -9.22
CA THR A 38 6.61 2.04 -7.99
C THR A 38 8.03 2.44 -7.61
N LEU A 39 9.07 1.90 -8.27
CA LEU A 39 10.49 2.19 -8.02
C LEU A 39 10.91 3.64 -8.32
N ILE A 40 9.98 4.51 -8.68
CA ILE A 40 10.24 5.95 -8.68
C ILE A 40 10.19 6.54 -7.26
N ASN A 41 9.39 5.95 -6.36
CA ASN A 41 9.14 6.50 -5.03
C ASN A 41 9.11 5.47 -3.89
N GLU A 42 8.84 4.21 -4.19
CA GLU A 42 8.72 3.14 -3.20
C GLU A 42 9.12 1.77 -3.76
N LEU A 43 9.77 0.97 -2.90
CA LEU A 43 10.04 -0.43 -3.15
C LEU A 43 8.88 -1.26 -2.59
N ASP A 44 7.96 -1.73 -3.45
CA ASP A 44 6.84 -2.62 -3.09
C ASP A 44 7.21 -4.08 -3.39
N ILE A 45 7.30 -4.88 -2.32
CA ILE A 45 7.60 -6.31 -2.37
C ILE A 45 6.39 -7.06 -1.82
N SER A 46 5.89 -8.04 -2.56
CA SER A 46 4.77 -8.86 -2.15
C SER A 46 5.05 -10.35 -2.26
N LEU A 47 4.59 -11.09 -1.26
CA LEU A 47 4.53 -12.54 -1.26
C LEU A 47 3.11 -12.98 -1.61
N GLU A 48 2.99 -13.83 -2.63
CA GLU A 48 1.75 -14.52 -2.96
C GLU A 48 1.83 -15.98 -2.55
N GLN A 49 0.78 -16.47 -1.90
CA GLN A 49 0.61 -17.85 -1.51
C GLN A 49 -0.66 -18.42 -2.15
N GLU A 50 -0.53 -19.49 -2.93
CA GLU A 50 -1.69 -20.25 -3.40
C GLU A 50 -2.39 -20.94 -2.23
N LEU A 51 -3.68 -20.65 -2.05
CA LEU A 51 -4.54 -21.29 -1.05
C LEU A 51 -5.32 -22.45 -1.68
N THR A 52 -5.87 -22.22 -2.87
CA THR A 52 -6.60 -23.20 -3.68
C THR A 52 -6.30 -22.97 -5.16
N GLU A 53 -6.83 -23.82 -6.04
CA GLU A 53 -6.65 -23.68 -7.50
C GLU A 53 -7.29 -22.42 -8.10
N LYS A 54 -8.16 -21.77 -7.33
CA LYS A 54 -8.86 -20.54 -7.73
C LYS A 54 -8.58 -19.36 -6.79
N MET A 55 -7.80 -19.56 -5.73
CA MET A 55 -7.55 -18.52 -4.73
C MET A 55 -6.09 -18.44 -4.32
N SER A 56 -5.58 -17.21 -4.27
CA SER A 56 -4.29 -16.93 -3.65
C SER A 56 -4.36 -15.68 -2.77
N LEU A 57 -3.54 -15.67 -1.73
CA LEU A 57 -3.39 -14.54 -0.83
C LEU A 57 -2.10 -13.80 -1.18
N GLU A 58 -2.19 -12.49 -1.35
CA GLU A 58 -1.05 -11.61 -1.57
C GLU A 58 -0.88 -10.69 -0.36
N ILE A 59 0.30 -10.72 0.25
CA ILE A 59 0.69 -9.79 1.32
C ILE A 59 1.94 -9.08 0.87
N GLY A 60 2.02 -7.77 1.06
CA GLY A 60 3.19 -7.00 0.68
C GLY A 60 3.56 -5.93 1.69
N ILE A 61 4.83 -5.56 1.62
CA ILE A 61 5.44 -4.49 2.37
C ILE A 61 6.05 -3.50 1.37
N SER A 62 5.92 -2.21 1.65
CA SER A 62 6.49 -1.17 0.81
C SER A 62 7.41 -0.26 1.62
N GLY A 63 8.65 -0.07 1.16
CA GLY A 63 9.56 0.94 1.68
C GLY A 63 9.47 2.20 0.84
N ILE A 64 9.00 3.30 1.44
CA ILE A 64 8.87 4.60 0.77
C ILE A 64 10.12 5.41 1.07
N TYR A 65 10.82 5.85 0.03
CA TYR A 65 12.03 6.67 0.18
C TYR A 65 11.87 8.06 -0.41
N THR A 66 10.74 8.39 -1.03
CA THR A 66 10.37 9.76 -1.36
C THR A 66 8.86 9.88 -1.55
N ASP A 67 8.32 11.06 -1.30
CA ASP A 67 6.92 11.38 -1.54
C ASP A 67 6.73 12.34 -2.74
N TYR A 68 7.67 12.27 -3.67
CA TYR A 68 7.72 13.10 -4.88
C TYR A 68 6.41 13.13 -5.71
N PRO A 69 5.68 12.01 -5.92
CA PRO A 69 4.43 12.06 -6.67
C PRO A 69 3.37 12.96 -6.01
N ASP A 70 3.31 12.99 -4.68
CA ASP A 70 2.38 13.83 -3.95
C ASP A 70 2.82 15.30 -3.95
N TYR A 71 4.13 15.58 -3.97
CA TYR A 71 4.65 16.92 -4.26
C TYR A 71 4.19 17.43 -5.64
N VAL A 72 4.34 16.62 -6.69
CA VAL A 72 3.91 16.99 -8.04
C VAL A 72 2.40 17.28 -8.07
N LEU A 73 1.60 16.40 -7.45
CA LEU A 73 0.15 16.59 -7.36
C LEU A 73 -0.24 17.82 -6.54
N ALA A 74 0.42 18.08 -5.42
CA ALA A 74 0.07 19.20 -4.55
C ALA A 74 0.52 20.55 -5.14
N LYS A 75 1.74 20.64 -5.70
CA LYS A 75 2.29 21.92 -6.17
C LYS A 75 1.95 22.22 -7.63
N LYS A 76 2.03 21.23 -8.52
CA LYS A 76 1.92 21.45 -9.98
C LYS A 76 0.53 21.23 -10.55
N VAL A 77 -0.32 20.43 -9.88
CA VAL A 77 -1.68 20.17 -10.34
C VAL A 77 -2.65 20.89 -9.41
N ASP A 78 -3.41 21.83 -9.96
CA ASP A 78 -4.48 22.47 -9.19
C ASP A 78 -5.79 21.71 -9.39
N ILE A 79 -6.17 20.95 -8.36
CA ILE A 79 -7.43 20.17 -8.33
C ILE A 79 -8.44 20.86 -7.40
N GLY A 80 -8.22 22.14 -7.04
CA GLY A 80 -9.11 22.87 -6.13
C GLY A 80 -9.14 22.31 -4.69
N GLN A 81 -8.20 21.45 -4.33
CA GLN A 81 -8.06 20.93 -2.96
C GLN A 81 -7.11 21.80 -2.15
N LYS A 82 -7.44 22.03 -0.87
CA LYS A 82 -6.53 22.66 0.08
C LYS A 82 -5.23 21.86 0.11
N LYS A 83 -4.10 22.53 -0.14
CA LYS A 83 -2.77 21.91 -0.19
C LYS A 83 -2.23 21.77 1.24
N PRO A 84 -1.54 20.66 1.56
CA PRO A 84 -0.85 20.55 2.84
C PRO A 84 0.27 21.59 2.88
N ASP A 85 0.42 22.24 4.02
CA ASP A 85 1.49 23.19 4.25
C ASP A 85 2.74 22.40 4.66
N ILE A 86 3.42 21.83 3.67
CA ILE A 86 4.61 20.99 3.82
C ILE A 86 5.63 21.46 2.80
N SER A 87 6.89 21.60 3.22
CA SER A 87 7.94 22.13 2.35
C SER A 87 8.33 21.15 1.24
N THR A 88 8.95 21.65 0.18
CA THR A 88 9.41 20.81 -0.94
C THR A 88 10.47 19.81 -0.49
N GLU A 89 11.40 20.25 0.35
CA GLU A 89 12.48 19.43 0.92
C GLU A 89 11.89 18.27 1.73
N GLN A 90 10.87 18.57 2.54
CA GLN A 90 10.14 17.58 3.31
C GLN A 90 9.54 16.47 2.43
N PHE A 91 8.93 16.81 1.29
CA PHE A 91 8.39 15.80 0.36
C PHE A 91 9.47 14.92 -0.28
N VAL A 92 10.60 15.50 -0.67
CA VAL A 92 11.68 14.78 -1.34
C VAL A 92 12.36 13.81 -0.38
N ASP A 93 12.65 14.27 0.84
CA ASP A 93 13.33 13.50 1.88
C ASP A 93 12.38 12.69 2.77
N ALA A 94 11.11 12.63 2.41
CA ALA A 94 10.13 11.80 3.09
C ALA A 94 10.56 10.33 3.10
N ARG A 95 10.32 9.66 4.23
CA ARG A 95 10.54 8.22 4.40
C ARG A 95 9.28 7.58 4.94
N GLY A 96 9.03 6.33 4.60
CA GLY A 96 7.80 5.69 5.02
C GLY A 96 7.79 4.19 4.85
N LEU A 97 6.75 3.61 5.42
CA LEU A 97 6.48 2.18 5.37
C LEU A 97 5.04 1.98 4.97
N GLY A 98 4.78 0.91 4.25
CA GLY A 98 3.43 0.52 3.89
C GLY A 98 3.24 -0.98 3.91
N PHE A 99 1.98 -1.34 4.01
CA PHE A 99 1.49 -2.69 4.09
C PHE A 99 0.33 -2.83 3.11
N ARG A 100 0.29 -3.95 2.40
CA ARG A 100 -0.81 -4.30 1.51
C ARG A 100 -1.23 -5.74 1.76
N ALA A 101 -2.51 -6.00 1.64
CA ALA A 101 -3.08 -7.34 1.67
C ALA A 101 -4.16 -7.42 0.61
N GLY A 102 -4.15 -8.48 -0.18
CA GLY A 102 -5.15 -8.69 -1.21
C GLY A 102 -5.45 -10.16 -1.41
N LEU A 103 -6.69 -10.43 -1.80
CA LEU A 103 -7.17 -11.78 -2.06
C LEU A 103 -7.41 -11.92 -3.56
N ARG A 104 -6.70 -12.81 -4.23
CA ARG A 104 -6.85 -13.05 -5.66
C ARG A 104 -7.84 -14.19 -5.87
N TRP A 105 -8.84 -13.93 -6.70
CA TRP A 105 -9.81 -14.90 -7.19
C TRP A 105 -9.62 -15.10 -8.69
N TYR A 106 -9.15 -16.29 -9.07
CA TYR A 106 -8.95 -16.65 -10.47
C TYR A 106 -10.29 -16.98 -11.12
N ILE A 107 -10.71 -16.14 -12.07
CA ILE A 107 -11.93 -16.30 -12.86
C ILE A 107 -11.70 -17.43 -13.88
N PHE A 108 -10.52 -17.45 -14.49
CA PHE A 108 -10.09 -18.49 -15.42
C PHE A 108 -8.80 -19.11 -14.89
N SER A 109 -8.87 -20.36 -14.41
CA SER A 109 -7.72 -21.16 -13.99
C SER A 109 -7.29 -22.09 -15.12
N THR A 110 -5.99 -22.29 -15.31
CA THR A 110 -5.42 -23.01 -16.46
C THR A 110 -4.92 -24.41 -16.14
N ARG A 111 -5.29 -24.96 -14.98
CA ARG A 111 -4.96 -26.35 -14.65
C ARG A 111 -5.64 -27.39 -15.56
N ASP A 112 -6.46 -26.98 -16.52
CA ASP A 112 -7.05 -27.82 -17.58
C ASP A 112 -6.14 -28.07 -18.81
N GLY A 113 -4.81 -27.92 -18.67
CA GLY A 113 -3.86 -28.73 -19.45
C GLY A 113 -3.30 -28.18 -20.76
N LEU A 114 -3.50 -26.90 -21.13
CA LEU A 114 -3.03 -26.42 -22.46
C LEU A 114 -2.35 -25.03 -22.55
N SER A 115 -1.98 -24.35 -21.45
CA SER A 115 -1.12 -23.16 -21.60
C SER A 115 -0.40 -22.66 -20.36
N ARG A 116 0.82 -22.14 -20.59
CA ARG A 116 1.80 -21.52 -19.66
C ARG A 116 1.33 -20.19 -19.04
N VAL A 117 0.04 -20.05 -18.75
CA VAL A 117 -0.58 -18.79 -18.27
C VAL A 117 -1.29 -19.14 -16.97
N MET A 118 -1.05 -18.49 -15.84
CA MET A 118 -1.68 -18.82 -14.55
C MET A 118 -3.08 -18.23 -14.34
N GLY A 119 -3.66 -17.61 -15.36
CA GLY A 119 -5.07 -17.25 -15.38
C GLY A 119 -5.35 -15.77 -15.15
N THR A 120 -6.59 -15.38 -15.43
CA THR A 120 -7.10 -14.03 -15.17
C THR A 120 -7.75 -14.02 -13.79
N TYR A 121 -7.45 -13.01 -12.99
CA TYR A 121 -7.94 -12.90 -11.63
C TYR A 121 -8.57 -11.53 -11.35
N PHE A 122 -9.47 -11.53 -10.38
CA PHE A 122 -9.97 -10.35 -9.71
C PHE A 122 -9.38 -10.30 -8.30
N GLN A 123 -8.92 -9.13 -7.85
CA GLN A 123 -8.23 -8.98 -6.58
C GLN A 123 -8.65 -7.70 -5.85
N PRO A 124 -9.50 -7.77 -4.81
CA PRO A 124 -9.57 -6.71 -3.82
C PRO A 124 -8.24 -6.60 -3.04
N VAL A 125 -7.75 -5.37 -2.90
CA VAL A 125 -6.54 -5.03 -2.16
C VAL A 125 -6.84 -3.91 -1.18
N PHE A 126 -6.45 -4.14 0.07
CA PHE A 126 -6.38 -3.11 1.10
C PHE A 126 -4.92 -2.72 1.28
N PHE A 127 -4.66 -1.42 1.40
CA PHE A 127 -3.32 -0.95 1.73
C PHE A 127 -3.36 0.19 2.73
N TYR A 128 -2.30 0.23 3.53
CA TYR A 128 -2.01 1.30 4.48
C TYR A 128 -0.57 1.74 4.28
N LYS A 129 -0.33 3.04 4.26
CA LYS A 129 1.01 3.62 4.20
C LYS A 129 1.14 4.73 5.21
N LYS A 130 2.29 4.78 5.88
CA LYS A 130 2.68 5.89 6.74
C LYS A 130 3.94 6.52 6.20
N VAL A 131 3.88 7.81 5.94
CA VAL A 131 4.97 8.64 5.45
C VAL A 131 5.31 9.65 6.53
N PHE A 132 6.59 9.76 6.84
CA PHE A 132 7.16 10.68 7.79
C PHE A 132 7.94 11.72 6.99
N TYR A 133 7.65 12.98 7.24
CA TYR A 133 8.43 14.07 6.69
C TYR A 133 9.54 14.43 7.68
N PRO A 134 10.77 14.75 7.20
CA PRO A 134 11.83 15.20 8.07
C PRO A 134 11.43 16.50 8.78
N ASN A 135 11.92 16.68 9.99
CA ASN A 135 11.69 17.93 10.71
C ASN A 135 12.52 19.04 10.07
N GLN A 136 11.96 20.24 10.00
CA GLN A 136 12.64 21.42 9.47
C GLN A 136 12.78 22.48 10.56
N GLU A 137 13.95 23.09 10.67
CA GLU A 137 14.19 24.18 11.60
C GLU A 137 13.95 25.51 10.89
N VAL A 138 13.10 26.35 11.49
CA VAL A 138 12.77 27.68 10.97
C VAL A 138 13.05 28.70 12.07
N THR A 139 13.86 29.70 11.77
CA THR A 139 14.17 30.79 12.71
C THR A 139 13.21 31.96 12.49
N LEU A 140 12.38 32.25 13.49
CA LEU A 140 11.45 33.39 13.50
C LEU A 140 11.74 34.23 14.76
N ASN A 141 11.86 35.56 14.61
CA ASN A 141 12.19 36.47 15.73
C ASN A 141 13.36 35.99 16.60
N ASN A 142 14.48 35.59 15.98
CA ASN A 142 15.68 35.04 16.65
C ASN A 142 15.43 33.77 17.51
N THR A 143 14.28 33.12 17.38
CA THR A 143 13.97 31.85 18.05
C THR A 143 13.84 30.75 16.99
N THR A 144 14.48 29.61 17.22
CA THR A 144 14.40 28.46 16.32
C THR A 144 13.20 27.59 16.69
N TYR A 145 12.31 27.39 15.74
CA TYR A 145 11.16 26.51 15.84
C TYR A 145 11.38 25.28 14.97
N LYS A 146 10.70 24.18 15.32
CA LYS A 146 10.84 22.90 14.65
C LYS A 146 9.52 22.47 14.04
N GLU A 147 9.44 22.54 12.72
CA GLU A 147 8.31 22.09 11.94
C GLU A 147 8.35 20.57 11.77
N SER A 148 7.18 19.95 11.76
CA SER A 148 7.06 18.51 11.61
C SER A 148 5.81 18.15 10.83
N GLY A 149 5.83 16.99 10.18
CA GLY A 149 4.65 16.49 9.50
C GLY A 149 4.66 14.98 9.33
N ASP A 150 3.47 14.42 9.26
CA ASP A 150 3.25 13.04 8.87
C ASP A 150 2.04 12.90 7.95
N LYS A 151 2.04 11.81 7.17
CA LYS A 151 0.93 11.46 6.30
C LYS A 151 0.57 9.99 6.45
N ASN A 152 -0.72 9.74 6.62
CA ASN A 152 -1.30 8.41 6.59
C ASN A 152 -2.12 8.25 5.32
N VAL A 153 -1.90 7.16 4.59
CA VAL A 153 -2.65 6.82 3.37
C VAL A 153 -3.34 5.49 3.59
N PHE A 154 -4.65 5.47 3.42
CA PHE A 154 -5.46 4.27 3.40
C PHE A 154 -6.05 4.11 2.01
N GLY A 155 -6.26 2.89 1.57
CA GLY A 155 -7.04 2.69 0.36
C GLY A 155 -7.56 1.28 0.17
N LEU A 156 -8.59 1.23 -0.66
CA LEU A 156 -9.23 0.03 -1.15
C LEU A 156 -9.17 0.07 -2.67
N GLN A 157 -8.69 -1.02 -3.25
CA GLN A 157 -8.50 -1.18 -4.68
C GLN A 157 -9.10 -2.49 -5.16
N LEU A 158 -9.68 -2.44 -6.34
CA LEU A 158 -10.18 -3.60 -7.06
C LEU A 158 -9.32 -3.74 -8.30
N LEU A 159 -8.54 -4.81 -8.36
CA LEU A 159 -7.64 -5.09 -9.46
C LEU A 159 -8.21 -6.20 -10.33
N LEU A 160 -8.04 -6.08 -11.64
CA LEU A 160 -8.19 -7.15 -12.60
C LEU A 160 -6.82 -7.37 -13.24
N GLY A 161 -6.30 -8.58 -13.13
CA GLY A 161 -4.97 -8.90 -13.62
C GLY A 161 -4.92 -10.25 -14.31
N ARG A 162 -3.78 -10.51 -14.95
CA ARG A 162 -3.53 -11.80 -15.59
C ARG A 162 -2.12 -12.25 -15.25
N GLN A 163 -2.03 -13.39 -14.59
CA GLN A 163 -0.74 -13.96 -14.25
C GLN A 163 -0.25 -14.85 -15.40
N ILE A 164 0.98 -14.63 -15.84
CA ILE A 164 1.67 -15.40 -16.87
C ILE A 164 2.93 -15.96 -16.22
N GLN A 165 3.13 -17.28 -16.29
CA GLN A 165 4.33 -17.90 -15.72
C GLN A 165 5.11 -18.62 -16.82
N LYS A 166 6.39 -18.28 -16.93
CA LYS A 166 7.35 -19.00 -17.76
C LYS A 166 8.45 -19.51 -16.85
N ASP A 167 8.51 -20.84 -16.69
CA ASP A 167 9.46 -21.51 -15.79
C ASP A 167 9.34 -20.98 -14.35
N LYS A 168 10.38 -20.32 -13.83
CA LYS A 168 10.33 -19.67 -12.52
C LYS A 168 9.87 -18.22 -12.57
N LEU A 169 9.84 -17.58 -13.74
CA LEU A 169 9.51 -16.17 -13.86
C LEU A 169 8.00 -15.96 -13.99
N VAL A 170 7.49 -14.98 -13.27
CA VAL A 170 6.08 -14.57 -13.28
C VAL A 170 5.99 -13.13 -13.78
N LEU A 171 5.17 -12.94 -14.80
CA LEU A 171 4.77 -11.64 -15.32
C LEU A 171 3.28 -11.46 -15.03
N ASP A 172 2.93 -10.35 -14.40
CA ASP A 172 1.60 -10.17 -13.85
C ASP A 172 1.10 -8.73 -14.08
N PRO A 173 0.68 -8.42 -15.33
CA PRO A 173 0.02 -7.16 -15.65
C PRO A 173 -1.35 -7.05 -14.97
N PHE A 174 -1.66 -5.85 -14.49
CA PHE A 174 -2.93 -5.55 -13.86
C PHE A 174 -3.40 -4.13 -14.16
N ILE A 175 -4.72 -3.97 -14.15
CA ILE A 175 -5.41 -2.69 -14.10
C ILE A 175 -6.32 -2.68 -12.88
N GLY A 176 -6.49 -1.53 -12.25
CA GLY A 176 -7.32 -1.42 -11.07
C GLY A 176 -7.90 -0.04 -10.87
N ILE A 177 -9.03 -0.02 -10.20
CA ILE A 177 -9.71 1.18 -9.74
C ILE A 177 -9.89 1.10 -8.24
N GLY A 178 -9.97 2.24 -7.59
CA GLY A 178 -10.11 2.28 -6.15
C GLY A 178 -10.26 3.68 -5.61
N VAL A 179 -10.23 3.76 -4.29
CA VAL A 179 -10.29 5.02 -3.55
C VAL A 179 -9.13 5.03 -2.57
N ARG A 180 -8.46 6.19 -2.46
CA ARG A 180 -7.43 6.44 -1.47
C ARG A 180 -7.81 7.64 -0.62
N THR A 181 -7.60 7.51 0.68
CA THR A 181 -7.73 8.58 1.66
C THR A 181 -6.36 8.95 2.17
N LYS A 182 -5.98 10.22 2.06
CA LYS A 182 -4.75 10.80 2.57
C LYS A 182 -5.08 11.70 3.74
N ILE A 183 -4.41 11.49 4.86
CA ILE A 183 -4.56 12.30 6.07
C ILE A 183 -3.19 12.89 6.36
N TYR A 184 -3.04 14.19 6.14
CA TYR A 184 -1.85 14.95 6.50
C TYR A 184 -2.03 15.56 7.88
N ARG A 185 -0.96 15.54 8.65
CA ARG A 185 -0.81 16.27 9.90
C ARG A 185 0.47 17.06 9.78
N TYR A 186 0.41 18.35 10.08
CA TYR A 186 1.56 19.24 10.02
C TYR A 186 1.47 20.25 11.15
N GLN A 187 2.64 20.64 11.64
CA GLN A 187 2.82 21.69 12.61
C GLN A 187 3.87 22.64 12.04
N ASN A 188 3.41 23.84 11.69
CA ASN A 188 4.24 24.88 11.11
C ASN A 188 4.18 26.13 11.97
N PHE A 189 5.16 27.01 11.76
CA PHE A 189 5.22 28.28 12.48
C PHE A 189 5.26 29.42 11.47
N ASN A 190 4.31 30.34 11.60
CA ASN A 190 4.23 31.52 10.75
C ASN A 190 4.37 32.79 11.60
N LEU A 191 4.92 33.85 11.00
CA LEU A 191 4.96 35.16 11.61
C LEU A 191 3.74 35.97 11.15
N GLU A 192 2.76 36.14 12.02
CA GLU A 192 1.61 37.02 11.79
C GLU A 192 1.66 38.21 12.74
N ASN A 193 1.64 39.43 12.19
CA ASN A 193 1.62 40.68 12.95
C ASN A 193 2.71 40.79 14.03
N GLY A 194 3.91 40.22 13.79
CA GLY A 194 5.05 40.27 14.71
C GLY A 194 5.02 39.23 15.84
N ALA A 195 3.93 38.45 15.97
CA ALA A 195 3.84 37.31 16.86
C ALA A 195 4.07 36.00 16.10
N VAL A 196 4.66 35.00 16.75
CA VAL A 196 4.81 33.67 16.18
C VAL A 196 3.54 32.87 16.48
N GLU A 197 2.87 32.42 15.44
CA GLU A 197 1.69 31.55 15.55
C GLU A 197 2.06 30.12 15.17
N ALA A 198 1.62 29.16 15.99
CA ALA A 198 1.73 27.75 15.70
C ALA A 198 0.50 27.28 14.92
N ASN A 199 0.68 26.90 13.66
CA ASN A 199 -0.37 26.35 12.82
C ASN A 199 -0.36 24.82 12.90
N ASN A 200 -1.23 24.28 13.76
CA ASN A 200 -1.45 22.83 13.88
C ASN A 200 -2.59 22.40 12.95
N GLY A 201 -2.21 21.92 11.75
CA GLY A 201 -3.16 21.59 10.70
C GLY A 201 -3.40 20.08 10.56
N ARG A 202 -4.66 19.73 10.26
CA ARG A 202 -5.04 18.41 9.73
C ARG A 202 -5.76 18.59 8.41
N LEU A 203 -5.26 17.94 7.37
CA LEU A 203 -5.88 17.92 6.05
C LEU A 203 -6.26 16.49 5.67
N VAL A 204 -7.51 16.30 5.25
CA VAL A 204 -8.01 15.02 4.75
C VAL A 204 -8.37 15.20 3.28
N SER A 205 -7.83 14.33 2.43
CA SER A 205 -8.11 14.30 0.99
C SER A 205 -8.54 12.88 0.60
N ILE A 206 -9.68 12.78 -0.06
CA ILE A 206 -10.19 11.52 -0.63
C ILE A 206 -10.10 11.64 -2.14
N LEU A 207 -9.42 10.69 -2.77
CA LEU A 207 -9.12 10.71 -4.19
C LEU A 207 -9.50 9.37 -4.83
N PRO A 208 -10.10 9.38 -6.03
CA PRO A 208 -10.15 8.17 -6.83
C PRO A 208 -8.71 7.76 -7.19
N SER A 209 -8.49 6.45 -7.34
CA SER A 209 -7.21 5.90 -7.76
C SER A 209 -7.40 5.00 -8.97
N LEU A 210 -6.71 5.32 -10.06
CA LEU A 210 -6.49 4.41 -11.18
C LEU A 210 -5.09 3.82 -11.03
N GLN A 211 -4.96 2.52 -11.18
CA GLN A 211 -3.69 1.81 -11.17
C GLN A 211 -3.54 0.99 -12.44
N ILE A 212 -2.42 1.19 -13.11
CA ILE A 212 -2.00 0.36 -14.23
C ILE A 212 -0.56 -0.02 -13.90
N GLY A 213 -0.26 -1.31 -13.95
CA GLY A 213 1.06 -1.77 -13.55
C GLY A 213 1.33 -3.19 -13.98
N ILE A 214 2.57 -3.60 -13.74
CA ILE A 214 3.06 -4.93 -14.02
C ILE A 214 3.81 -5.36 -12.77
N LYS A 215 3.43 -6.49 -12.18
CA LYS A 215 4.23 -7.15 -11.15
C LYS A 215 5.16 -8.15 -11.84
N LEU A 216 6.42 -8.13 -11.46
CA LEU A 216 7.41 -9.13 -11.86
C LEU A 216 7.71 -10.00 -10.66
N GLY A 217 7.80 -11.31 -10.85
CA GLY A 217 8.07 -12.20 -9.73
C GLY A 217 8.77 -13.49 -10.10
N PHE A 218 9.07 -14.25 -9.07
CA PHE A 218 9.70 -15.54 -9.15
C PHE A 218 8.92 -16.55 -8.31
N LYS A 219 8.69 -17.73 -8.89
CA LYS A 219 8.22 -18.90 -8.16
C LYS A 219 9.38 -19.46 -7.34
N MET A 220 9.15 -19.60 -6.04
CA MET A 220 10.10 -20.26 -5.14
C MET A 220 10.02 -21.78 -5.27
#